data_AF-A0A8E2IQ85-F1
#
_entry.id   AF-A0A8E2IQ85-F1
#
_cell.length_a   1.000
_cell.length_b   1.000
_cell.length_c   1.000
_cell.angle_alpha   90.00
_cell.angle_beta   90.00
_cell.angle_gamma   90.00
#
_symmetry.space_group_name_H-M   'P 1'
#
loop_
_entity.id
_entity.type
_entity.pdbx_description
1 polymer ?
#
loop_
_entity_poly.entity_id
_entity_poly.type
_entity_poly.pdbx_seq_one_letter_code
_entity_poly.pdbx_strand_id
1 'polypeptide(L)'
;MTDPRDFLDEHLYNDLRFMLCAATDWYIQHTIGPESEKRFDGGEGYYMQVYAMTTTFTHARALFEFLTGYTDKENDRHLGMDLFEVERIYSRLYTEGWREPLNRYLMHLNDRYAGQLLSTYDDPEAVVHLKYLPVDFAREVVALWREFIHRLDERDRSLAALAQAKLDEAIRESERVATNWFNKKYGIAPINW
;
A
#
# COMPACT_ATOMS: atom_id res chain seq x y z
N MET A 1 1.60 14.02 -24.69
CA MET A 1 2.23 14.01 -23.36
C MET A 1 1.13 14.31 -22.38
N THR A 2 0.90 13.42 -21.40
CA THR A 2 -0.03 13.66 -20.29
C THR A 2 0.59 14.73 -19.38
N ASP A 3 -0.19 15.70 -18.90
CA ASP A 3 0.30 16.69 -17.93
C ASP A 3 0.66 15.96 -16.62
N PRO A 4 1.86 16.16 -16.03
CA PRO A 4 2.22 15.59 -14.74
C PRO A 4 1.22 15.87 -13.62
N ARG A 5 0.53 17.02 -13.66
CA ARG A 5 -0.53 17.36 -12.70
C ARG A 5 -1.75 16.46 -12.85
N ASP A 6 -2.26 16.32 -14.07
CA ASP A 6 -3.43 15.48 -14.36
C ASP A 6 -3.11 14.03 -14.02
N PHE A 7 -1.89 13.57 -14.36
CA PHE A 7 -1.46 12.21 -14.03
C PHE A 7 -1.40 11.96 -12.51
N LEU A 8 -0.91 12.94 -11.75
CA LEU A 8 -0.85 12.87 -10.30
C LEU A 8 -2.24 12.87 -9.67
N ASP A 9 -3.16 13.70 -10.17
CA ASP A 9 -4.51 13.85 -9.62
C ASP A 9 -5.44 12.69 -9.99
N GLU A 10 -5.38 12.20 -11.24
CA GLU A 10 -6.30 11.18 -11.74
C GLU A 10 -5.81 9.75 -11.55
N HIS A 11 -4.50 9.51 -11.58
CA HIS A 11 -3.95 8.16 -11.51
C HIS A 11 -3.28 7.89 -10.15
N LEU A 12 -2.20 8.60 -9.85
CA LEU A 12 -1.39 8.31 -8.67
C LEU A 12 -2.16 8.52 -7.36
N TYR A 13 -2.97 9.59 -7.28
CA TYR A 13 -3.83 9.82 -6.12
C TYR A 13 -4.86 8.71 -5.93
N ASN A 14 -5.49 8.22 -7.01
CA ASN A 14 -6.47 7.14 -6.90
C ASN A 14 -5.83 5.84 -6.40
N ASP A 15 -4.66 5.46 -6.92
CA ASP A 15 -3.93 4.30 -6.43
C ASP A 15 -3.56 4.45 -4.94
N LEU A 16 -3.04 5.63 -4.54
CA LEU A 16 -2.69 5.92 -3.15
C LEU A 16 -3.91 5.84 -2.23
N ARG A 17 -5.02 6.46 -2.62
CA ARG A 17 -6.29 6.48 -1.89
C ARG A 17 -6.87 5.08 -1.71
N PHE A 18 -6.97 4.30 -2.79
CA PHE A 18 -7.50 2.94 -2.71
C PHE A 18 -6.62 2.02 -1.88
N MET A 19 -5.29 2.12 -2.01
CA MET A 19 -4.34 1.35 -1.22
C MET A 19 -4.50 1.64 0.29
N LEU A 20 -4.49 2.90 0.71
CA LEU A 20 -4.58 3.27 2.13
C LEU A 20 -5.92 2.88 2.73
N CYS A 21 -7.03 3.12 2.01
CA CYS A 21 -8.35 2.71 2.47
C CYS A 21 -8.45 1.19 2.63
N ALA A 22 -7.95 0.41 1.65
CA ALA A 22 -7.97 -1.04 1.71
C ALA A 22 -7.06 -1.61 2.82
N ALA A 23 -5.89 -1.01 3.03
CA ALA A 23 -4.98 -1.42 4.09
C ALA A 23 -5.58 -1.15 5.48
N THR A 24 -6.25 0.00 5.64
CA THR A 24 -7.03 0.33 6.83
C THR A 24 -8.18 -0.65 7.05
N ASP A 25 -8.97 -0.95 6.02
CA ASP A 25 -10.05 -1.95 6.11
C ASP A 25 -9.53 -3.32 6.52
N TRP A 26 -8.40 -3.74 5.93
CA TRP A 26 -7.74 -4.99 6.30
C TRP A 26 -7.33 -4.97 7.78
N TYR A 27 -6.67 -3.91 8.24
CA TYR A 27 -6.21 -3.76 9.62
C TYR A 27 -7.37 -3.82 10.62
N ILE A 28 -8.46 -3.12 10.33
CA ILE A 28 -9.68 -3.12 11.14
C ILE A 28 -10.24 -4.54 11.23
N GLN A 29 -10.40 -5.22 10.09
CA GLN A 29 -10.93 -6.58 10.08
C GLN A 29 -10.02 -7.59 10.81
N HIS A 30 -8.72 -7.26 10.94
CA HIS A 30 -7.73 -8.05 11.66
C HIS A 30 -7.63 -7.69 13.15
N THR A 31 -8.13 -6.51 13.54
CA THR A 31 -8.04 -5.97 14.90
C THR A 31 -9.38 -6.05 15.65
N ILE A 32 -10.52 -6.04 14.94
CA ILE A 32 -11.85 -6.19 15.53
C ILE A 32 -12.11 -7.66 15.89
N GLY A 33 -12.45 -7.87 17.16
CA GLY A 33 -13.01 -9.11 17.69
C GLY A 33 -12.25 -9.60 18.91
N PRO A 34 -12.92 -10.22 19.90
CA PRO A 34 -12.27 -11.07 20.89
C PRO A 34 -11.31 -12.04 20.19
N GLU A 35 -10.21 -12.41 20.84
CA GLU A 35 -9.23 -13.34 20.24
C GLU A 35 -9.86 -14.68 19.82
N SER A 36 -10.96 -15.08 20.49
CA SER A 36 -11.82 -16.22 20.17
C SER A 36 -12.76 -16.02 18.98
N GLU A 37 -12.90 -14.79 18.48
CA GLU A 37 -13.76 -14.38 17.37
C GLU A 37 -12.98 -13.72 16.22
N LYS A 38 -11.65 -13.61 16.31
CA LYS A 38 -10.80 -13.26 15.17
C LYS A 38 -11.06 -14.30 14.08
N ARG A 39 -11.93 -13.96 13.12
CA ARG A 39 -12.47 -14.85 12.06
C ARG A 39 -11.43 -15.13 10.98
N PHE A 40 -10.26 -15.60 11.41
CA PHE A 40 -9.11 -15.84 10.55
C PHE A 40 -9.23 -17.14 9.75
N ASP A 41 -10.17 -18.02 10.08
CA ASP A 41 -10.30 -19.33 9.46
C ASP A 41 -11.70 -19.49 8.83
N GLY A 42 -11.89 -18.86 7.66
CA GLY A 42 -12.98 -19.19 6.72
C GLY A 42 -14.41 -18.85 7.17
N GLY A 43 -14.58 -17.96 8.15
CA GLY A 43 -15.89 -17.49 8.61
C GLY A 43 -16.56 -16.47 7.69
N GLU A 44 -17.79 -16.08 8.04
CA GLU A 44 -18.50 -14.99 7.37
C GLU A 44 -17.66 -13.69 7.36
N GLY A 45 -17.47 -13.12 6.16
CA GLY A 45 -16.68 -11.89 5.95
C GLY A 45 -15.25 -12.12 5.46
N TYR A 46 -14.78 -13.38 5.38
CA TYR A 46 -13.42 -13.69 4.90
C TYR A 46 -13.11 -13.15 3.50
N TYR A 47 -14.09 -13.20 2.58
CA TYR A 47 -13.92 -12.67 1.23
C TYR A 47 -13.65 -11.15 1.21
N MET A 48 -14.16 -10.40 2.20
CA MET A 48 -13.86 -8.97 2.34
C MET A 48 -12.42 -8.73 2.76
N GLN A 49 -11.85 -9.59 3.61
CA GLN A 49 -10.44 -9.52 4.01
C GLN A 49 -9.53 -9.80 2.83
N VAL A 50 -9.84 -10.84 2.05
CA VAL A 50 -9.11 -11.18 0.83
C VAL A 50 -9.18 -10.05 -0.18
N TYR A 51 -10.36 -9.44 -0.35
CA TYR A 51 -10.55 -8.29 -1.23
C TYR A 51 -9.72 -7.08 -0.79
N ALA A 52 -9.78 -6.71 0.49
CA ALA A 52 -9.00 -5.60 1.05
C ALA A 52 -7.49 -5.84 0.85
N MET A 53 -7.00 -7.01 1.24
CA MET A 53 -5.60 -7.39 1.06
C MET A 53 -5.16 -7.36 -0.42
N THR A 54 -5.95 -7.95 -1.31
CA THR A 54 -5.63 -8.00 -2.76
C THR A 54 -5.62 -6.60 -3.36
N THR A 55 -6.56 -5.74 -2.94
CA THR A 55 -6.63 -4.34 -3.34
C THR A 55 -5.38 -3.60 -2.89
N THR A 56 -4.99 -3.74 -1.62
CA THR A 56 -3.75 -3.13 -1.09
C THR A 56 -2.53 -3.55 -1.89
N PHE A 57 -2.31 -4.85 -2.11
CA PHE A 57 -1.12 -5.32 -2.83
C PHE A 57 -1.10 -4.90 -4.29
N THR A 58 -2.26 -4.85 -4.95
CA THR A 58 -2.35 -4.43 -6.35
C THR A 58 -1.95 -2.97 -6.51
N HIS A 59 -2.54 -2.07 -5.73
CA HIS A 59 -2.22 -0.65 -5.80
C HIS A 59 -0.82 -0.34 -5.26
N ALA A 60 -0.38 -1.02 -4.20
CA ALA A 60 1.00 -0.88 -3.71
C ALA A 60 2.02 -1.27 -4.79
N ARG A 61 1.79 -2.36 -5.53
CA ARG A 61 2.67 -2.76 -6.63
C ARG A 61 2.74 -1.70 -7.73
N ALA A 62 1.60 -1.16 -8.16
CA ALA A 62 1.59 -0.09 -9.16
C ALA A 62 2.41 1.13 -8.71
N LEU A 63 2.26 1.53 -7.43
CA LEU A 63 3.00 2.65 -6.85
C LEU A 63 4.50 2.33 -6.67
N PHE A 64 4.87 1.11 -6.27
CA PHE A 64 6.26 0.69 -6.22
C PHE A 64 6.92 0.74 -7.60
N GLU A 65 6.27 0.17 -8.62
CA GLU A 65 6.78 0.18 -9.98
C GLU A 65 6.97 1.62 -10.49
N PHE A 66 6.02 2.51 -10.18
CA PHE A 66 6.11 3.94 -10.52
C PHE A 66 7.27 4.65 -9.81
N LEU A 67 7.36 4.56 -8.48
CA LEU A 67 8.31 5.31 -7.65
C LEU A 67 9.75 4.79 -7.79
N THR A 68 9.89 3.47 -7.95
CA THR A 68 11.20 2.81 -7.96
C THR A 68 11.72 2.56 -9.38
N GLY A 69 10.84 2.54 -10.38
CA GLY A 69 11.17 2.17 -11.75
C GLY A 69 11.70 0.75 -11.90
N TYR A 70 11.55 -0.10 -10.86
CA TYR A 70 11.89 -1.51 -10.92
C TYR A 70 10.67 -2.30 -11.30
N THR A 71 10.69 -2.83 -12.51
CA THR A 71 9.62 -3.68 -13.02
C THR A 71 10.20 -5.02 -13.42
N ASP A 72 9.34 -5.98 -13.76
CA ASP A 72 9.80 -7.31 -14.15
C ASP A 72 10.85 -7.17 -15.25
N LYS A 73 11.99 -7.88 -15.10
CA LYS A 73 13.31 -7.67 -15.73
C LYS A 73 13.38 -7.48 -17.26
N GLU A 74 12.26 -7.58 -17.96
CA GLU A 74 12.15 -7.58 -19.42
C GLU A 74 11.35 -6.41 -20.00
N ASN A 75 10.70 -5.57 -19.17
CA ASN A 75 9.83 -4.48 -19.64
C ASN A 75 10.31 -3.10 -19.19
N ASP A 76 11.14 -2.48 -20.03
CA ASP A 76 11.57 -1.06 -19.99
C ASP A 76 10.41 -0.06 -20.29
N ARG A 77 9.15 -0.51 -20.21
CA ARG A 77 7.97 0.28 -20.57
C ARG A 77 7.25 0.79 -19.34
N HIS A 78 7.90 1.66 -18.58
CA HIS A 78 7.18 2.42 -17.55
C HIS A 78 7.10 3.89 -17.93
N LEU A 79 5.87 4.39 -17.99
CA LEU A 79 5.55 5.79 -17.73
C LEU A 79 5.84 6.01 -16.24
N GLY A 80 7.13 6.20 -15.92
CA GLY A 80 7.63 6.35 -14.56
C GLY A 80 7.81 7.81 -14.14
N MET A 81 8.52 8.00 -13.04
CA MET A 81 8.98 9.29 -12.49
C MET A 81 9.69 10.19 -13.51
N ASP A 82 10.10 9.65 -14.66
CA ASP A 82 10.60 10.39 -15.81
C ASP A 82 9.60 11.48 -16.28
N LEU A 83 8.28 11.24 -16.16
CA LEU A 83 7.25 12.26 -16.42
C LEU A 83 7.40 13.49 -15.50
N PHE A 84 7.91 13.27 -14.30
CA PHE A 84 8.11 14.28 -13.27
C PHE A 84 9.56 14.80 -13.24
N GLU A 85 10.43 14.28 -14.12
CA GLU A 85 11.88 14.59 -14.16
C GLU A 85 12.57 14.33 -12.80
N VAL A 86 12.11 13.33 -12.05
CA VAL A 86 12.65 12.95 -10.74
C VAL A 86 13.38 11.61 -10.83
N GLU A 87 14.54 11.52 -10.15
CA GLU A 87 15.29 10.27 -10.04
C GLU A 87 14.55 9.20 -9.25
N ARG A 88 14.60 7.96 -9.74
CA ARG A 88 13.99 6.76 -9.12
C ARG A 88 14.41 6.58 -7.66
N ILE A 89 13.49 6.10 -6.83
CA ILE A 89 13.71 5.89 -5.40
C ILE A 89 13.99 4.41 -5.13
N TYR A 90 15.03 4.11 -4.36
CA TYR A 90 15.31 2.72 -3.99
C TYR A 90 14.43 2.28 -2.82
N SER A 91 13.74 1.15 -2.98
CA SER A 91 13.11 0.43 -1.88
C SER A 91 13.78 -0.92 -1.71
N ARG A 92 14.37 -1.15 -0.54
CA ARG A 92 15.02 -2.42 -0.20
C ARG A 92 13.99 -3.54 -0.13
N LEU A 93 12.89 -3.32 0.60
CA LEU A 93 11.82 -4.29 0.81
C LEU A 93 11.20 -4.72 -0.52
N TYR A 94 10.91 -3.75 -1.40
CA TYR A 94 10.41 -4.04 -2.73
C TYR A 94 11.41 -4.83 -3.57
N THR A 95 12.64 -4.34 -3.68
CA THR A 95 13.64 -4.91 -4.60
C THR A 95 14.10 -6.30 -4.18
N GLU A 96 14.23 -6.56 -2.87
CA GLU A 96 14.82 -7.79 -2.35
C GLU A 96 13.77 -8.86 -1.99
N GLY A 97 12.50 -8.50 -1.78
CA GLY A 97 11.49 -9.46 -1.30
C GLY A 97 10.07 -9.29 -1.83
N TRP A 98 9.59 -8.06 -1.98
CA TRP A 98 8.15 -7.82 -2.24
C TRP A 98 7.78 -7.69 -3.73
N ARG A 99 8.75 -7.64 -4.65
CA ARG A 99 8.51 -7.51 -6.10
C ARG A 99 7.81 -8.73 -6.73
N GLU A 100 8.05 -9.93 -6.20
CA GLU A 100 7.53 -11.16 -6.78
C GLU A 100 5.99 -11.14 -6.87
N PRO A 101 5.36 -11.67 -7.94
CA PRO A 101 3.90 -11.73 -8.06
C PRO A 101 3.26 -12.39 -6.83
N LEU A 102 2.59 -11.57 -6.01
CA LEU A 102 2.03 -11.99 -4.73
C LEU A 102 0.72 -12.76 -4.89
N ASN A 103 0.02 -12.52 -5.99
CA ASN A 103 -1.27 -13.12 -6.35
C ASN A 103 -1.28 -14.65 -6.29
N ARG A 104 -0.16 -15.33 -6.62
CA ARG A 104 -0.06 -16.80 -6.52
C ARG A 104 -0.21 -17.33 -5.09
N TYR A 105 0.01 -16.49 -4.09
CA TYR A 105 -0.09 -16.83 -2.67
C TYR A 105 -1.41 -16.35 -2.03
N LEU A 106 -2.13 -15.41 -2.66
CA LEU A 106 -3.37 -14.83 -2.10
C LEU A 106 -4.56 -15.79 -2.20
N MET A 107 -4.56 -16.72 -3.16
CA MET A 107 -5.63 -17.72 -3.31
C MET A 107 -5.54 -18.86 -2.26
N HIS A 108 -4.41 -18.97 -1.55
CA HIS A 108 -4.11 -20.05 -0.61
C HIS A 108 -3.85 -19.55 0.83
N LEU A 109 -4.36 -18.38 1.21
CA LEU A 109 -4.10 -17.74 2.52
C LEU A 109 -4.42 -18.62 3.74
N ASN A 110 -5.32 -19.60 3.59
CA ASN A 110 -5.66 -20.56 4.64
C ASN A 110 -4.84 -21.87 4.56
N ASP A 111 -4.15 -22.13 3.45
CA ASP A 111 -3.37 -23.35 3.27
C ASP A 111 -1.93 -23.12 3.77
N ARG A 112 -1.72 -23.50 5.03
CA ARG A 112 -0.58 -23.07 5.88
C ARG A 112 0.79 -23.63 5.47
N TYR A 113 0.86 -24.44 4.42
CA TYR A 113 2.09 -25.12 4.00
C TYR A 113 2.87 -24.44 2.86
N ALA A 114 2.28 -23.44 2.17
CA ALA A 114 2.89 -22.83 0.97
C ALA A 114 2.78 -21.28 0.91
N GLY A 115 2.77 -20.62 2.07
CA GLY A 115 2.73 -19.17 2.15
C GLY A 115 4.09 -18.50 1.92
N GLN A 116 4.09 -17.31 1.29
CA GLN A 116 5.29 -16.49 1.19
C GLN A 116 5.57 -15.81 2.54
N LEU A 117 6.76 -16.04 3.10
CA LEU A 117 7.30 -15.27 4.22
C LEU A 117 8.11 -14.10 3.65
N LEU A 118 7.87 -12.90 4.18
CA LEU A 118 8.53 -11.68 3.75
C LEU A 118 8.92 -10.85 4.97
N SER A 119 10.00 -10.08 4.83
CA SER A 119 10.43 -9.11 5.83
C SER A 119 9.35 -8.07 6.11
N THR A 120 9.28 -7.63 7.37
CA THR A 120 8.39 -6.54 7.81
C THR A 120 8.99 -5.17 7.51
N TYR A 121 8.15 -4.13 7.52
CA TYR A 121 8.57 -2.74 7.33
C TYR A 121 9.48 -2.24 8.46
N ASP A 122 9.10 -2.47 9.73
CA ASP A 122 9.83 -1.95 10.90
C ASP A 122 11.09 -2.77 11.23
N ASP A 123 11.09 -4.06 10.92
CA ASP A 123 12.20 -4.97 11.17
C ASP A 123 12.46 -5.86 9.93
N PRO A 124 13.49 -5.54 9.13
CA PRO A 124 13.85 -6.33 7.96
C PRO A 124 14.31 -7.76 8.27
N GLU A 125 14.71 -8.05 9.51
CA GLU A 125 15.10 -9.40 9.95
C GLU A 125 13.88 -10.23 10.37
N ALA A 126 12.82 -9.57 10.84
CA ALA A 126 11.55 -10.22 11.15
C ALA A 126 10.82 -10.59 9.85
N VAL A 127 10.54 -11.89 9.67
CA VAL A 127 9.73 -12.39 8.55
C VAL A 127 8.37 -12.87 9.03
N VAL A 128 7.31 -12.45 8.35
CA VAL A 128 5.93 -12.86 8.63
C VAL A 128 5.25 -13.34 7.35
N HIS A 129 4.16 -14.08 7.52
CA HIS A 129 3.34 -14.49 6.40
C HIS A 129 2.76 -13.26 5.69
N LEU A 130 2.80 -13.25 4.35
CA LEU A 130 2.32 -12.17 3.49
C LEU A 130 0.96 -11.61 3.92
N LYS A 131 0.04 -12.47 4.36
CA LYS A 131 -1.28 -12.08 4.85
C LYS A 131 -1.26 -10.98 5.92
N TYR A 132 -0.18 -10.85 6.69
CA TYR A 132 -0.03 -9.84 7.75
C TYR A 132 0.63 -8.53 7.30
N LEU A 133 1.02 -8.42 6.03
CA LEU A 133 1.78 -7.30 5.49
C LEU A 133 1.01 -6.21 4.72
N PRO A 134 -0.34 -6.21 4.56
CA PRO A 134 -1.01 -5.11 3.86
C PRO A 134 -0.66 -3.71 4.39
N VAL A 135 -0.60 -3.56 5.72
CA VAL A 135 -0.23 -2.28 6.33
C VAL A 135 1.24 -1.94 6.06
N ASP A 136 2.14 -2.91 6.13
CA ASP A 136 3.57 -2.73 5.86
C ASP A 136 3.83 -2.28 4.41
N PHE A 137 3.13 -2.88 3.44
CA PHE A 137 3.18 -2.45 2.04
C PHE A 137 2.76 -1.00 1.88
N ALA A 138 1.64 -0.62 2.50
CA ALA A 138 1.14 0.74 2.45
C ALA A 138 2.10 1.74 3.13
N ARG A 139 2.71 1.38 4.26
CA ARG A 139 3.69 2.23 4.96
C ARG A 139 4.95 2.47 4.14
N GLU A 140 5.51 1.44 3.51
CA GLU A 140 6.65 1.62 2.60
C GLU A 140 6.29 2.55 1.44
N VAL A 141 5.11 2.38 0.82
CA VAL A 141 4.69 3.27 -0.26
C VAL A 141 4.54 4.71 0.22
N VAL A 142 4.00 4.95 1.42
CA VAL A 142 3.93 6.31 2.00
C VAL A 142 5.33 6.89 2.24
N ALA A 143 6.28 6.08 2.73
CA ALA A 143 7.67 6.51 2.90
C ALA A 143 8.31 6.91 1.55
N LEU A 144 8.13 6.10 0.51
CA LEU A 144 8.60 6.40 -0.84
C LEU A 144 7.89 7.62 -1.44
N TRP A 145 6.59 7.80 -1.17
CA TRP A 145 5.84 8.97 -1.63
C TRP A 145 6.34 10.26 -0.97
N ARG A 146 6.68 10.23 0.32
CA ARG A 146 7.29 11.37 1.03
C ARG A 146 8.65 11.73 0.43
N GLU A 147 9.46 10.74 0.09
CA GLU A 147 10.73 10.96 -0.61
C GLU A 147 10.50 11.53 -2.03
N PHE A 148 9.48 11.06 -2.74
CA PHE A 148 9.08 11.62 -4.03
C PHE A 148 8.68 13.10 -3.93
N ILE A 149 7.88 13.48 -2.94
CA ILE A 149 7.53 14.88 -2.65
C ILE A 149 8.80 15.71 -2.40
N HIS A 150 9.73 15.18 -1.59
CA HIS A 150 10.97 15.87 -1.28
C HIS A 150 11.78 16.19 -2.54
N ARG A 151 11.99 15.19 -3.41
CA ARG A 151 12.70 15.39 -4.68
C ARG A 151 11.94 16.27 -5.67
N LEU A 152 10.61 16.18 -5.69
CA LEU A 152 9.76 17.06 -6.47
C LEU A 152 9.91 18.52 -6.03
N ASP A 153 10.04 18.82 -4.74
CA ASP A 153 10.13 20.21 -4.26
C ASP A 153 11.39 20.92 -4.77
N GLU A 154 12.46 20.17 -5.03
CA GLU A 154 13.68 20.67 -5.66
C GLU A 154 13.49 21.04 -7.14
N ARG A 155 12.47 20.48 -7.80
CA ARG A 155 12.20 20.62 -9.25
C ARG A 155 11.00 21.52 -9.55
N ASP A 156 9.85 21.19 -8.97
CA ASP A 156 8.60 21.92 -9.07
C ASP A 156 7.87 21.88 -7.71
N ARG A 157 8.11 22.91 -6.91
CA ARG A 157 7.44 23.14 -5.62
C ARG A 157 5.92 23.10 -5.69
N SER A 158 5.33 23.55 -6.80
CA SER A 158 3.88 23.58 -6.93
C SER A 158 3.29 22.19 -7.17
N LEU A 159 4.03 21.33 -7.88
CA LEU A 159 3.68 19.93 -8.07
C LEU A 159 3.95 19.12 -6.80
N ALA A 160 5.03 19.42 -6.06
CA ALA A 160 5.31 18.86 -4.74
C ALA A 160 4.20 19.18 -3.74
N ALA A 161 3.72 20.44 -3.71
CA ALA A 161 2.61 20.84 -2.85
C ALA A 161 1.30 20.10 -3.21
N LEU A 162 1.06 19.86 -4.51
CA LEU A 162 -0.08 19.05 -4.95
C LEU A 162 0.07 17.59 -4.48
N ALA A 163 1.25 17.00 -4.67
CA ALA A 163 1.57 15.64 -4.23
C ALA A 163 1.40 15.45 -2.71
N GLN A 164 1.80 16.44 -1.92
CA GLN A 164 1.57 16.47 -0.47
C GLN A 164 0.08 16.57 -0.13
N ALA A 165 -0.65 17.47 -0.78
CA ALA A 165 -2.09 17.62 -0.55
C ALA A 165 -2.86 16.33 -0.85
N LYS A 166 -2.44 15.59 -1.88
CA LYS A 166 -3.03 14.30 -2.26
C LYS A 166 -2.70 13.18 -1.28
N LEU A 167 -1.48 13.16 -0.73
CA LEU A 167 -1.14 12.25 0.37
C LEU A 167 -2.00 12.54 1.61
N ASP A 168 -2.12 13.80 2.02
CA ASP A 168 -2.93 14.20 3.17
C ASP A 168 -4.41 13.85 2.97
N GLU A 169 -4.92 14.03 1.75
CA GLU A 169 -6.29 13.67 1.38
C GLU A 169 -6.51 12.15 1.46
N ALA A 170 -5.60 11.34 0.91
CA ALA A 170 -5.68 9.89 0.98
C ALA A 170 -5.60 9.36 2.42
N ILE A 171 -4.73 9.95 3.26
CA ILE A 171 -4.64 9.64 4.70
C ILE A 171 -5.97 9.94 5.39
N ARG A 172 -6.51 11.15 5.23
CA ARG A 172 -7.81 11.54 5.82
C ARG A 172 -8.95 10.63 5.38
N GLU A 173 -8.96 10.18 4.13
CA GLU A 173 -9.96 9.21 3.67
C GLU A 173 -9.81 7.86 4.35
N SER A 174 -8.59 7.35 4.49
CA SER A 174 -8.34 6.10 5.20
C SER A 174 -8.77 6.18 6.68
N GLU A 175 -8.61 7.34 7.33
CA GLU A 175 -9.09 7.57 8.70
C GLU A 175 -10.62 7.52 8.80
N ARG A 176 -11.36 7.95 7.77
CA ARG A 176 -12.82 7.83 7.72
C ARG A 176 -13.26 6.37 7.65
N VAL A 177 -12.49 5.51 6.99
CA VAL A 177 -12.70 4.05 6.98
C VAL A 177 -12.52 3.50 8.40
N ALA A 178 -11.46 3.89 9.10
CA ALA A 178 -11.23 3.53 10.51
C ALA A 178 -12.31 4.01 11.48
N THR A 179 -12.93 5.16 11.21
CA THR A 179 -13.90 5.79 12.11
C THR A 179 -15.36 5.63 11.68
N ASN A 180 -15.65 4.66 10.80
CA ASN A 180 -17.03 4.35 10.45
C ASN A 180 -17.86 3.95 11.69
N TRP A 181 -19.19 4.06 11.59
CA TRP A 181 -20.10 3.87 12.74
C TRP A 181 -19.95 2.50 13.43
N PHE A 182 -19.54 1.48 12.68
CA PHE A 182 -19.31 0.13 13.18
C PHE A 182 -18.04 0.06 14.03
N ASN A 183 -16.97 0.73 13.59
CA ASN A 183 -15.64 0.69 14.22
C ASN A 183 -15.52 1.58 15.46
N LYS A 184 -16.26 2.70 15.52
CA LYS A 184 -16.31 3.57 16.71
C LYS A 184 -16.69 2.83 17.99
N LYS A 185 -17.50 1.77 17.87
CA LYS A 185 -17.93 0.94 18.99
C LYS A 185 -16.78 0.12 19.59
N TYR A 186 -15.73 -0.18 18.82
CA TYR A 186 -14.63 -1.08 19.20
C TYR A 186 -13.32 -0.36 19.52
N GLY A 187 -13.27 0.98 19.47
CA GLY A 187 -12.13 1.77 19.94
C GLY A 187 -10.83 1.58 19.15
N ILE A 188 -10.91 1.25 17.87
CA ILE A 188 -9.74 1.00 17.02
C ILE A 188 -9.01 2.30 16.77
N ALA A 189 -7.71 2.33 17.09
CA ALA A 189 -6.85 3.46 16.78
C ALA A 189 -6.58 3.52 15.26
N PRO A 190 -6.53 4.72 14.67
CA PRO A 190 -6.10 4.89 13.27
C PRO A 190 -4.64 4.42 13.09
N ILE A 191 -4.31 4.01 11.87
CA ILE A 191 -2.93 3.66 11.49
C ILE A 191 -2.11 4.95 11.42
N ASN A 192 -0.89 4.91 11.95
CA ASN A 192 0.08 5.98 11.76
C ASN A 192 0.86 5.72 10.47
N TRP A 193 0.53 6.46 9.41
CA TRP A 193 1.13 6.37 8.07
C TRP A 193 2.45 7.13 7.97
#